data_AF-A0A2P4X150-F1
#
_entry.id   AF-A0A2P4X150-F1
#
_cell.length_a   1.000
_cell.length_b   1.000
_cell.length_c   1.000
_cell.angle_alpha   90.00
_cell.angle_beta   90.00
_cell.angle_gamma   90.00
#
_symmetry.space_group_name_H-M   'P 1'
#
loop_
_entity.id
_entity.type
_entity.pdbx_description
1 polymer ?
#
loop_
_entity_poly.entity_id
_entity_poly.type
_entity_poly.pdbx_seq_one_letter_code
_entity_poly.pdbx_strand_id
1 'polypeptide(L)'
;MVDIFGGDALRSLAAAMPAEQVERIEAFDTYERGLIAHVQGLQPPVAEMKPAQSKPLRLKVNPYEGKEEENLHFWVREVELAKDAALISTECLRVTSALSYLGGRVKTWAFPCEATTPGCFTTWAQLCQQLRAAFLPANYEYRQRSRFLACKQGNRELHEYIQEI
;
A
#
# COMPACT_ATOMS: atom_id res chain seq x y z
N MET A 1 -35.63 -7.17 12.34
CA MET A 1 -35.05 -7.08 10.98
C MET A 1 -36.22 -6.93 10.03
N VAL A 2 -36.59 -5.69 9.73
CA VAL A 2 -37.75 -5.36 8.87
C VAL A 2 -37.19 -5.23 7.47
N ASP A 3 -37.65 -6.11 6.58
CA ASP A 3 -37.24 -6.14 5.18
C ASP A 3 -37.73 -4.88 4.46
N ILE A 4 -36.91 -4.32 3.57
CA ILE A 4 -37.06 -2.95 3.01
C ILE A 4 -38.30 -2.85 2.11
N PHE A 5 -38.84 -3.99 1.67
CA PHE A 5 -40.13 -4.06 1.00
C PHE A 5 -41.16 -4.64 1.97
N GLY A 6 -41.98 -3.75 2.54
CA GLY A 6 -43.05 -4.12 3.46
C GLY A 6 -43.91 -5.24 2.88
N GLY A 7 -44.09 -6.34 3.63
CA GLY A 7 -44.73 -7.58 3.14
C GLY A 7 -46.15 -7.41 2.59
N ASP A 8 -46.82 -6.31 2.93
CA ASP A 8 -48.13 -5.94 2.36
C ASP A 8 -48.02 -5.49 0.89
N ALA A 9 -46.91 -4.88 0.47
CA ALA A 9 -46.67 -4.49 -0.91
C ALA A 9 -46.53 -5.73 -1.82
N LEU A 10 -45.84 -6.77 -1.35
CA LEU A 10 -45.69 -8.03 -2.07
C LEU A 10 -47.01 -8.82 -2.12
N ARG A 11 -47.83 -8.76 -1.06
CA ARG A 11 -49.16 -9.40 -1.03
C ARG A 11 -50.16 -8.71 -1.96
N SER A 12 -50.15 -7.38 -2.05
CA SER A 12 -50.93 -6.63 -3.02
C SER A 12 -50.43 -6.82 -4.45
N LEU A 13 -49.13 -7.03 -4.66
CA LEU A 13 -48.60 -7.39 -5.98
C LEU A 13 -49.18 -8.73 -6.41
N ALA A 14 -49.05 -9.78 -5.59
CA ALA A 14 -49.50 -11.14 -5.91
C ALA A 14 -51.02 -11.28 -6.15
N ALA A 15 -51.83 -10.33 -5.64
CA ALA A 15 -53.28 -10.29 -5.84
C ALA A 15 -53.71 -9.50 -7.11
N ALA A 16 -52.80 -8.76 -7.75
CA ALA A 16 -53.08 -7.99 -8.94
C ALA A 16 -53.06 -8.88 -10.20
N MET A 17 -53.88 -8.53 -11.19
CA MET A 17 -53.89 -9.23 -12.48
C MET A 17 -52.51 -9.11 -13.16
N PRO A 18 -52.04 -10.12 -13.91
CA PRO A 18 -50.71 -10.09 -14.51
C PRO A 18 -50.41 -8.85 -15.35
N ALA A 19 -51.43 -8.28 -16.02
CA ALA A 19 -51.29 -7.04 -16.80
C ALA A 19 -51.00 -5.82 -15.92
N GLU A 20 -51.68 -5.69 -14.77
CA GLU A 20 -51.49 -4.58 -13.82
C GLU A 20 -50.13 -4.67 -13.10
N GLN A 21 -49.63 -5.90 -12.88
CA GLN A 21 -48.28 -6.09 -12.34
C GLN A 21 -47.21 -5.61 -13.33
N VAL A 22 -47.36 -5.94 -14.62
CA VAL A 22 -46.41 -5.54 -15.67
C VAL A 22 -46.38 -4.02 -15.80
N GLU A 23 -47.55 -3.37 -15.87
CA GLU A 23 -47.65 -1.91 -15.96
C GLU A 23 -46.98 -1.21 -14.77
N ARG A 24 -47.15 -1.76 -13.56
CA ARG A 24 -46.54 -1.19 -12.34
C ARG A 24 -45.03 -1.37 -12.30
N ILE A 25 -44.50 -2.48 -12.84
CA ILE A 25 -43.06 -2.69 -13.01
C ILE A 25 -42.48 -1.71 -14.03
N GLU A 26 -43.15 -1.50 -15.15
CA GLU A 26 -42.72 -0.54 -16.18
C GLU A 26 -42.73 0.91 -15.67
N ALA A 27 -43.74 1.28 -14.87
CA ALA A 27 -43.81 2.59 -14.23
C ALA A 27 -42.65 2.80 -13.23
N PHE A 28 -42.31 1.76 -12.46
CA PHE A 28 -41.19 1.80 -11.52
C PHE A 28 -39.84 1.91 -12.25
N ASP A 29 -39.65 1.11 -13.30
CA ASP A 29 -38.44 1.12 -14.12
C ASP A 29 -38.24 2.47 -14.83
N THR A 30 -39.33 3.10 -15.28
CA THR A 30 -39.32 4.46 -15.84
C THR A 30 -38.90 5.49 -14.79
N TYR A 31 -39.41 5.38 -13.56
CA TYR A 31 -39.03 6.25 -12.45
C TYR A 31 -37.56 6.09 -12.07
N GLU A 32 -37.05 4.86 -11.97
CA GLU A 32 -35.63 4.60 -11.69
C GLU A 32 -34.73 5.17 -12.80
N ARG A 33 -35.07 4.96 -14.07
CA ARG A 33 -34.32 5.56 -15.18
C ARG A 33 -34.31 7.08 -15.12
N GLY A 34 -35.44 7.70 -14.80
CA GLY A 34 -35.54 9.15 -14.61
C GLY A 34 -34.67 9.66 -13.46
N LEU A 35 -34.64 8.92 -12.35
CA LEU A 35 -33.83 9.27 -11.18
C LEU A 35 -32.33 9.14 -11.48
N ILE A 36 -31.91 8.07 -12.16
CA ILE A 36 -30.52 7.87 -12.62
C ILE A 36 -30.11 8.99 -13.56
N ALA A 37 -30.95 9.34 -14.54
CA ALA A 37 -30.67 10.42 -15.48
C ALA A 37 -30.56 11.79 -14.78
N HIS A 38 -31.39 12.04 -13.76
CA HIS A 38 -31.32 13.26 -12.97
C HIS A 38 -30.03 13.33 -12.13
N VAL A 39 -29.64 12.23 -11.48
CA VAL A 39 -28.40 12.14 -10.71
C VAL A 39 -27.18 12.29 -11.61
N GLN A 40 -27.18 11.69 -12.80
CA GLN A 40 -26.12 11.83 -13.80
C GLN A 40 -26.07 13.23 -14.41
N GLY A 41 -27.22 13.89 -14.62
CA GLY A 41 -27.29 15.27 -15.10
C GLY A 41 -26.91 16.32 -14.05
N LEU A 42 -27.09 16.01 -12.77
CA LEU A 42 -26.58 16.80 -11.63
C LEU A 42 -25.11 16.54 -11.34
N GLN A 43 -24.56 15.43 -11.84
CA GLN A 43 -23.13 15.19 -11.80
C GLN A 43 -22.48 16.21 -12.73
N PRO A 44 -21.66 17.16 -12.22
CA PRO A 44 -20.85 17.98 -13.12
C PRO A 44 -20.07 17.01 -14.03
N PRO A 45 -19.78 17.36 -15.30
CA PRO A 45 -18.91 16.53 -16.10
C PRO A 45 -17.70 16.26 -15.22
N VAL A 46 -17.44 14.97 -14.97
CA VAL A 46 -16.17 14.56 -14.39
C VAL A 46 -15.19 14.97 -15.46
N ALA A 47 -14.75 16.23 -15.40
CA ALA A 47 -13.53 16.67 -16.01
C ALA A 47 -12.58 15.61 -15.48
N GLU A 48 -12.14 14.72 -16.38
CA GLU A 48 -11.04 13.83 -16.10
C GLU A 48 -10.04 14.74 -15.41
N MET A 49 -9.93 14.58 -14.10
CA MET A 49 -9.01 15.35 -13.30
C MET A 49 -7.71 14.75 -13.77
N LYS A 50 -7.18 15.32 -14.86
CA LYS A 50 -5.94 14.96 -15.50
C LYS A 50 -5.01 14.78 -14.32
N PRO A 51 -4.56 13.54 -14.01
CA PRO A 51 -3.89 13.28 -12.75
C PRO A 51 -2.81 14.34 -12.69
N ALA A 52 -2.89 15.21 -11.67
CA ALA A 52 -1.97 16.32 -11.53
C ALA A 52 -0.59 15.67 -11.70
N GLN A 53 0.13 16.04 -12.77
CA GLN A 53 1.40 15.40 -13.09
C GLN A 53 2.32 15.72 -11.92
N SER A 54 2.31 14.85 -10.92
CA SER A 54 3.01 15.04 -9.68
C SER A 54 4.47 14.96 -10.03
N LYS A 55 5.21 15.99 -9.65
CA LYS A 55 6.61 16.08 -10.01
C LYS A 55 7.36 15.04 -9.16
N PRO A 56 8.19 14.16 -9.77
CA PRO A 56 9.00 13.23 -9.00
C PRO A 56 9.89 13.99 -8.01
N LEU A 57 9.83 13.63 -6.74
CA LEU A 57 10.66 14.18 -5.69
C LEU A 57 11.82 13.22 -5.42
N ARG A 58 13.04 13.76 -5.39
CA ARG A 58 14.23 13.00 -4.97
C ARG A 58 14.44 13.19 -3.48
N LEU A 59 14.06 12.19 -2.69
CA LEU A 59 14.38 12.14 -1.28
C LEU A 59 15.83 11.66 -1.10
N LYS A 60 16.52 12.24 -0.11
CA LYS A 60 17.84 11.77 0.30
C LYS A 60 17.65 10.62 1.28
N VAL A 61 18.09 9.42 0.90
CA VAL A 61 18.12 8.25 1.77
C VAL A 61 19.55 7.99 2.19
N ASN A 62 19.77 7.67 3.47
CA ASN A 62 21.10 7.30 3.94
C ASN A 62 21.46 5.90 3.42
N PRO A 63 22.69 5.69 2.92
CA PRO A 63 23.08 4.38 2.42
C PRO A 63 23.04 3.32 3.52
N TYR A 64 22.52 2.13 3.23
CA TYR A 64 22.59 1.00 4.15
C TYR A 64 23.92 0.28 4.00
N GLU A 65 24.72 0.27 5.08
CA GLU A 65 26.05 -0.33 5.08
C GLU A 65 26.04 -1.74 5.63
N GLY A 66 24.99 -2.17 6.34
CA GLY A 66 24.88 -3.51 6.91
C GLY A 66 25.65 -3.67 8.21
N LYS A 67 25.70 -2.61 9.01
CA LYS A 67 26.22 -2.65 10.39
C LYS A 67 25.15 -3.26 11.31
N GLU A 68 25.59 -3.88 12.40
CA GLU A 68 24.68 -4.52 13.37
C GLU A 68 23.77 -3.52 14.10
N GLU A 69 24.22 -2.27 14.21
CA GLU A 69 23.45 -1.15 14.79
C GLU A 69 22.45 -0.55 13.81
N GLU A 70 22.63 -0.76 12.50
CA GLU A 70 21.72 -0.23 11.48
C GLU A 70 20.45 -1.08 11.42
N ASN A 71 19.30 -0.40 11.46
CA ASN A 71 18.01 -1.06 11.37
C ASN A 71 17.58 -1.20 9.91
N LEU A 72 17.71 -2.42 9.37
CA LEU A 72 17.30 -2.73 8.00
C LEU A 72 15.81 -2.41 7.74
N HIS A 73 14.93 -2.59 8.73
CA HIS A 73 13.50 -2.33 8.53
C HIS A 73 13.19 -0.84 8.34
N PHE A 74 13.83 0.03 9.12
CA PHE A 74 13.69 1.48 8.94
C PHE A 74 14.23 1.91 7.58
N TRP A 75 15.40 1.41 7.19
CA TRP A 75 15.97 1.72 5.87
C TRP A 75 15.09 1.24 4.71
N VAL A 76 14.56 0.02 4.76
CA VAL A 76 13.61 -0.50 3.75
C VAL A 76 12.42 0.44 3.62
N ARG A 77 11.90 0.94 4.74
CA ARG A 77 10.77 1.88 4.73
C ARG A 77 11.12 3.24 4.14
N GLU A 78 12.30 3.78 4.44
CA GLU A 78 12.78 5.03 3.84
C GLU A 78 12.95 4.91 2.32
N VAL A 79 13.49 3.78 1.84
CA VAL A 79 13.64 3.51 0.40
C VAL A 79 12.29 3.37 -0.29
N GLU A 80 11.32 2.70 0.32
CA GLU A 80 9.94 2.63 -0.19
C GLU A 80 9.34 4.03 -0.36
N LEU A 81 9.43 4.86 0.67
CA LEU A 81 8.95 6.25 0.63
C LEU A 81 9.66 7.07 -0.46
N ALA A 82 10.97 6.90 -0.61
CA ALA A 82 11.73 7.59 -1.66
C ALA A 82 11.34 7.14 -3.07
N LYS A 83 11.05 5.85 -3.27
CA LYS A 83 10.58 5.32 -4.55
C LYS A 83 9.18 5.80 -4.89
N ASP A 84 8.29 5.84 -3.91
CA ASP A 84 6.93 6.34 -4.07
C ASP A 84 6.95 7.85 -4.39
N ALA A 85 7.76 8.63 -3.68
CA ALA A 85 7.97 10.05 -3.95
C ALA A 85 8.60 10.31 -5.34
N ALA A 86 9.47 9.42 -5.80
CA ALA A 86 10.07 9.47 -7.13
C ALA A 86 9.17 8.89 -8.24
N LEU A 87 7.96 8.43 -7.92
CA LEU A 87 6.99 7.84 -8.84
C LEU A 87 7.57 6.67 -9.66
N ILE A 88 8.39 5.83 -9.00
CA ILE A 88 9.02 4.68 -9.65
C ILE A 88 8.03 3.53 -9.75
N SER A 89 7.54 3.29 -10.97
CA SER A 89 6.48 2.32 -11.24
C SER A 89 6.99 0.91 -11.56
N THR A 90 8.10 0.78 -12.30
CA THR A 90 8.56 -0.53 -12.76
C THR A 90 9.47 -1.21 -11.74
N GLU A 91 9.35 -2.53 -11.63
CA GLU A 91 10.11 -3.28 -10.64
C GLU A 91 11.62 -3.23 -10.90
N CYS A 92 12.03 -3.24 -12.17
CA CYS A 92 13.42 -3.06 -12.57
C CYS A 92 14.00 -1.71 -12.08
N LEU A 93 13.26 -0.61 -12.24
CA LEU A 93 13.70 0.69 -11.73
C LEU A 93 13.69 0.75 -10.20
N ARG A 94 12.74 0.07 -9.56
CA ARG A 94 12.66 -0.05 -8.10
C ARG A 94 13.88 -0.75 -7.52
N VAL A 95 14.29 -1.85 -8.13
CA VAL A 95 15.50 -2.60 -7.75
C VAL A 95 16.75 -1.76 -8.02
N THR A 96 16.90 -1.22 -9.23
CA THR A 96 18.07 -0.40 -9.61
C THR A 96 18.23 0.81 -8.69
N SER A 97 17.14 1.51 -8.37
CA SER A 97 17.12 2.62 -7.43
C SER A 97 17.52 2.17 -6.03
N ALA A 98 16.98 1.07 -5.54
CA ALA A 98 17.37 0.52 -4.24
C ALA A 98 18.85 0.12 -4.15
N LEU A 99 19.40 -0.49 -5.20
CA LEU A 99 20.83 -0.82 -5.27
C LEU A 99 21.71 0.43 -5.18
N SER A 100 21.25 1.57 -5.69
CA SER A 100 21.97 2.85 -5.57
C SER A 100 22.04 3.39 -4.14
N TYR A 101 21.12 2.99 -3.26
CA TYR A 101 21.12 3.32 -1.84
C TYR A 101 21.89 2.31 -0.98
N LEU A 102 22.55 1.31 -1.58
CA LEU A 102 23.41 0.40 -0.83
C LEU A 102 24.82 0.99 -0.65
N GLY A 103 25.33 0.88 0.57
CA GLY A 103 26.65 1.35 0.97
C GLY A 103 27.55 0.24 1.49
N GLY A 104 28.82 0.58 1.73
CA GLY A 104 29.77 -0.26 2.46
C GLY A 104 29.81 -1.72 2.02
N ARG A 105 29.75 -2.62 3.02
CA ARG A 105 29.85 -4.08 2.84
C ARG A 105 28.66 -4.67 2.10
N VAL A 106 27.47 -4.07 2.23
CA VAL A 106 26.27 -4.50 1.50
C VAL A 106 26.44 -4.27 0.01
N LYS A 107 27.00 -3.12 -0.39
CA LYS A 107 27.31 -2.81 -1.78
C LYS A 107 28.29 -3.83 -2.37
N THR A 108 29.39 -4.12 -1.69
CA THR A 108 30.38 -5.12 -2.15
C THR A 108 29.83 -6.54 -2.23
N TRP A 109 28.76 -6.85 -1.51
CA TRP A 109 28.07 -8.13 -1.62
C TRP A 109 27.06 -8.15 -2.79
N ALA A 110 26.27 -7.09 -2.95
CA ALA A 110 25.17 -7.04 -3.91
C ALA A 110 25.65 -7.07 -5.38
N PHE A 111 26.70 -6.31 -5.73
CA PHE A 111 27.17 -6.23 -7.12
C PHE A 111 27.73 -7.57 -7.66
N PRO A 112 28.55 -8.33 -6.91
CA PRO A 112 28.95 -9.67 -7.33
C PRO A 112 27.79 -10.66 -7.45
N CYS A 113 26.77 -10.57 -6.59
CA CYS A 113 25.56 -11.39 -6.71
C CYS A 113 24.85 -11.14 -8.05
N GLU A 114 24.75 -9.87 -8.46
CA GLU A 114 24.16 -9.48 -9.74
C GLU A 114 24.98 -9.93 -10.95
N ALA A 115 26.31 -9.86 -10.86
CA ALA A 115 27.19 -10.31 -11.92
C ALA A 115 27.21 -11.84 -12.11
N THR A 116 27.15 -12.60 -11.01
CA THR A 116 27.23 -14.08 -11.04
C THR A 116 25.90 -14.71 -11.39
N THR A 117 24.80 -14.09 -10.98
CA THR A 117 23.44 -14.57 -11.24
C THR A 117 22.62 -13.41 -11.77
N PRO A 118 22.58 -13.23 -13.11
CA PRO A 118 21.74 -12.23 -13.74
C PRO A 118 20.29 -12.40 -13.26
N GLY A 119 19.70 -11.33 -12.72
CA GLY A 119 18.36 -11.39 -12.13
C GLY A 119 18.30 -11.94 -10.70
N CYS A 120 19.40 -11.98 -9.94
CA CYS A 120 19.35 -12.30 -8.51
C CYS A 120 18.41 -11.39 -7.71
N PHE A 121 18.13 -10.19 -8.22
CA PHE A 121 17.17 -9.23 -7.70
C PHE A 121 16.11 -8.92 -8.78
N THR A 122 15.11 -9.80 -8.95
CA THR A 122 14.01 -9.52 -9.91
C THR A 122 12.96 -8.57 -9.33
N THR A 123 12.83 -8.53 -8.00
CA THR A 123 11.85 -7.72 -7.29
C THR A 123 12.46 -7.09 -6.02
N TRP A 124 11.87 -5.98 -5.57
CA TRP A 124 12.12 -5.32 -4.31
C TRP A 124 11.93 -6.26 -3.12
N ALA A 125 10.88 -7.09 -3.16
CA ALA A 125 10.63 -8.08 -2.12
C ALA A 125 11.76 -9.12 -2.06
N GLN A 126 12.24 -9.59 -3.22
CA GLN A 126 13.37 -10.51 -3.30
C GLN A 126 14.66 -9.85 -2.79
N LEU A 127 14.93 -8.60 -3.17
CA LEU A 127 16.07 -7.84 -2.64
C LEU A 127 16.01 -7.72 -1.11
N CYS A 128 14.86 -7.33 -0.55
CA CYS A 128 14.67 -7.25 0.89
C CYS A 128 14.88 -8.59 1.58
N GLN A 129 14.38 -9.68 1.00
CA GLN A 129 14.55 -11.02 1.54
C GLN A 129 16.02 -11.45 1.55
N GLN A 130 16.76 -11.20 0.47
CA GLN A 130 18.17 -11.55 0.41
C GLN A 130 19.02 -10.68 1.36
N LEU A 131 18.71 -9.38 1.49
CA LEU A 131 19.36 -8.51 2.47
C LEU A 131 19.12 -9.00 3.90
N ARG A 132 17.89 -9.40 4.22
CA ARG A 132 17.57 -10.01 5.53
C ARG A 132 18.37 -11.27 5.77
N ALA A 133 18.41 -12.18 4.79
CA ALA A 133 19.12 -13.45 4.92
C ALA A 133 20.64 -13.29 5.03
N ALA A 134 21.23 -12.29 4.36
CA ALA A 134 22.68 -12.10 4.34
C ALA A 134 23.22 -11.24 5.50
N PHE A 135 22.42 -10.30 6.02
CA PHE A 135 22.90 -9.31 6.99
C PHE A 135 22.22 -9.37 8.37
N LEU A 136 21.05 -10.01 8.50
CA LEU A 136 20.44 -10.18 9.81
C LEU A 136 20.88 -11.50 10.46
N PRO A 137 21.29 -11.48 11.74
CA PRO A 137 21.61 -12.71 12.46
C PRO A 137 20.35 -13.56 12.68
N ALA A 138 20.52 -14.89 12.77
CA ALA A 138 19.39 -15.82 12.93
C ALA A 138 18.52 -15.56 14.18
N ASN A 139 19.09 -14.93 15.21
CA ASN A 139 18.38 -14.54 16.44
C ASN A 139 17.96 -13.06 16.44
N TYR A 140 17.92 -12.39 15.30
CA TYR A 140 17.60 -10.96 15.18
C TYR A 140 16.26 -10.62 15.85
N GLU A 141 15.18 -11.33 15.53
CA GLU A 141 13.86 -11.06 16.13
C GLU A 141 13.86 -11.20 17.65
N TYR A 142 14.54 -12.23 18.15
CA TYR A 142 14.69 -12.43 19.59
C TYR A 142 15.44 -11.26 20.24
N ARG A 143 16.53 -10.80 19.61
CA ARG A 143 17.31 -9.65 20.08
C ARG A 143 16.49 -8.37 20.06
N GLN A 144 15.71 -8.12 19.01
CA GLN A 144 14.84 -6.93 18.95
C GLN A 144 13.76 -6.97 20.03
N ARG A 145 13.09 -8.12 20.21
CA ARG A 145 12.09 -8.29 21.29
C ARG A 145 12.72 -8.11 22.67
N SER A 146 13.92 -8.66 22.88
CA SER A 146 14.64 -8.52 24.15
C SER A 146 15.03 -7.06 24.42
N ARG A 147 15.51 -6.32 23.42
CA ARG A 147 15.81 -4.88 23.53
C ARG A 147 14.56 -4.07 23.85
N PHE A 148 13.47 -4.32 23.13
CA PHE A 148 12.18 -3.66 23.37
C PHE A 148 11.68 -3.88 24.80
N LEU A 149 11.72 -5.12 25.30
CA LEU A 149 11.30 -5.45 26.67
C LEU A 149 12.24 -4.88 27.75
N ALA A 150 13.52 -4.71 27.43
CA ALA A 150 14.49 -4.06 28.31
C ALA A 150 14.37 -2.54 28.30
N CYS A 151 13.82 -1.95 27.24
CA CYS A 151 13.65 -0.51 27.09
C CYS A 151 12.65 -0.01 28.14
N LYS A 152 13.08 0.96 28.96
CA LYS A 152 12.23 1.61 29.97
C LYS A 152 12.27 3.11 29.76
N GLN A 153 11.13 3.78 29.93
CA GLN A 153 11.05 5.24 29.78
C GLN A 153 11.98 5.95 30.78
N GLY A 154 11.98 5.53 32.05
CA GLY A 154 12.78 6.19 33.09
C GLY A 154 12.42 7.67 33.22
N ASN A 155 13.42 8.54 33.23
CA ASN A 155 13.25 10.00 33.27
C ASN A 155 13.32 10.67 31.88
N ARG A 156 13.32 9.89 30.79
CA ARG A 156 13.42 10.42 29.42
C ARG A 156 12.11 11.04 28.99
N GLU A 157 12.20 12.06 28.13
CA GLU A 157 11.00 12.61 27.50
C GLU A 157 10.34 11.56 26.62
N LEU A 158 9.01 11.67 26.47
CA LEU A 158 8.22 10.67 25.73
C LEU A 158 8.71 10.50 24.29
N HIS A 159 9.11 11.60 23.64
CA HIS A 159 9.56 11.57 22.24
C HIS A 159 10.91 10.84 22.08
N GLU A 160 11.86 11.04 23.01
CA GLU A 160 13.15 10.34 23.02
C GLU A 160 12.96 8.85 23.28
N TYR A 161 12.06 8.50 24.20
CA TYR A 161 11.74 7.11 24.49
C TYR A 161 11.10 6.39 23.29
N ILE A 162 10.18 7.06 22.58
CA ILE A 162 9.53 6.51 21.38
C ILE A 162 10.53 6.32 20.22
N GLN A 163 11.56 7.16 20.11
CA GLN A 163 12.59 7.00 19.06
C GLN A 163 13.52 5.81 19.29
N GLU A 164 13.70 5.38 20.53
CA GLU A 164 14.54 4.23 20.89
C GLU A 164 13.80 2.88 20.77
N ILE A 165 12.47 2.92 20.88
CA ILE A 165 11.57 1.77 20.71
C ILE A 165 11.47 1.34 19.24
#